data_AF-A0A959YZ84-F1
#
_entry.id   AF-A0A959YZ84-F1
#
_cell.length_a   1.000
_cell.length_b   1.000
_cell.length_c   1.000
_cell.angle_alpha   90.00
_cell.angle_beta   90.00
_cell.angle_gamma   90.00
#
_symmetry.space_group_name_H-M   'P 1'
#
loop_
_entity.id
_entity.type
_entity.pdbx_description
1 polymer ?
#
loop_
_entity_poly.entity_id
_entity_poly.type
_entity_poly.pdbx_seq_one_letter_code
_entity_poly.pdbx_strand_id
1 'polypeptide(L)'
;MLRRLTISNYLLIDGLDLPLGEGLSIITGETGSGKSILLGALGLATGERAESGIMRDPASRCVIELEVQLDPDRWQGWFQRAELPWESPCILRRQLEPNGRSRAFINDTPVRLEQLRKLGAGILHVHSQHHTLLLNDRAFQLGLVDGFCGQHQAVEHYAGTYRQWRSVRERLDALREEEANARQEA
;
A
#
# COMPACT_ATOMS: atom_id res chain seq x y z
N MET A 1 -0.41 -13.34 0.92
CA MET A 1 -1.55 -13.83 1.72
C MET A 1 -1.46 -13.27 3.13
N LEU A 2 -2.54 -12.68 3.65
CA LEU A 2 -2.63 -12.28 5.05
C LEU A 2 -2.75 -13.52 5.96
N ARG A 3 -1.83 -13.71 6.89
CA ARG A 3 -1.74 -14.87 7.81
C ARG A 3 -2.32 -14.56 9.18
N ARG A 4 -2.15 -13.34 9.68
CA ARG A 4 -2.59 -12.95 11.03
C ARG A 4 -2.89 -11.46 11.10
N LEU A 5 -3.89 -11.11 11.89
CA LEU A 5 -4.23 -9.74 12.28
C LEU A 5 -4.19 -9.65 13.80
N THR A 6 -3.33 -8.77 14.32
CA THR A 6 -3.24 -8.48 15.75
C THR A 6 -3.70 -7.05 15.99
N ILE A 7 -4.58 -6.85 16.97
CA ILE A 7 -5.10 -5.53 17.36
C ILE A 7 -4.97 -5.37 18.87
N SER A 8 -4.53 -4.20 19.30
CA SER A 8 -4.55 -3.79 20.69
C SER A 8 -5.09 -2.37 20.82
N ASN A 9 -6.01 -2.18 21.77
CA ASN A 9 -6.55 -0.89 22.19
C ASN A 9 -7.19 -0.06 21.04
N TYR A 10 -8.08 -0.67 20.25
CA TYR A 10 -8.71 -0.04 19.07
C TYR A 10 -10.24 -0.14 19.12
N LEU A 11 -10.93 1.00 19.14
CA LEU A 11 -12.39 1.11 19.22
C LEU A 11 -12.98 0.23 20.34
N LEU A 12 -13.71 -0.83 20.00
CA LEU A 12 -14.29 -1.76 20.99
C LEU A 12 -13.35 -2.92 21.36
N ILE A 13 -12.21 -3.04 20.68
CA ILE A 13 -11.26 -4.15 20.81
C ILE A 13 -10.17 -3.77 21.81
N ASP A 14 -10.12 -4.49 22.92
CA ASP A 14 -9.01 -4.40 23.88
C ASP A 14 -7.77 -5.15 23.39
N GLY A 15 -7.97 -6.39 22.96
CA GLY A 15 -6.97 -7.23 22.32
C GLY A 15 -7.63 -8.24 21.37
N LEU A 16 -7.01 -8.47 20.22
CA LEU A 16 -7.39 -9.48 19.25
C LEU A 16 -6.13 -10.09 18.65
N ASP A 17 -6.08 -11.43 18.59
CA ASP A 17 -5.15 -12.19 17.76
C ASP A 17 -5.99 -13.09 16.86
N LEU A 18 -5.99 -12.79 15.56
CA LEU A 18 -6.82 -13.46 14.57
C LEU A 18 -5.92 -14.10 13.49
N PRO A 19 -5.65 -15.42 13.57
CA PRO A 19 -5.05 -16.16 12.47
C PRO A 19 -6.06 -16.34 11.32
N LEU A 20 -5.59 -16.23 10.08
CA LEU A 20 -6.40 -16.35 8.87
C LEU A 20 -5.89 -17.52 8.01
N GLY A 21 -6.84 -18.32 7.54
CA GLY A 21 -6.57 -19.48 6.69
C GLY A 21 -6.41 -19.11 5.22
N GLU A 22 -5.80 -20.02 4.45
CA GLU A 22 -5.67 -19.86 3.00
C GLU A 22 -7.03 -19.92 2.28
N GLY A 23 -7.14 -19.20 1.17
CA GLY A 23 -8.37 -19.13 0.38
C GLY A 23 -9.42 -18.25 1.02
N LEU A 24 -10.55 -18.84 1.43
CA LEU A 24 -11.73 -18.12 1.89
C LEU A 24 -11.81 -18.14 3.42
N SER A 25 -11.64 -16.98 4.04
CA SER A 25 -11.94 -16.76 5.46
C SER A 25 -13.25 -16.00 5.59
N ILE A 26 -14.22 -16.58 6.30
CA ILE A 26 -15.54 -15.96 6.55
C ILE A 26 -15.60 -15.52 8.01
N ILE A 27 -15.83 -14.23 8.23
CA ILE A 27 -16.03 -13.66 9.56
C ILE A 27 -17.51 -13.31 9.70
N THR A 28 -18.17 -13.92 10.68
CA THR A 28 -19.58 -13.67 11.02
C THR A 28 -19.68 -13.04 12.40
N GLY A 29 -20.82 -12.42 12.70
CA GLY A 29 -21.10 -11.85 14.01
C GLY A 29 -22.57 -11.45 14.13
N GLU A 30 -22.94 -10.94 15.30
CA GLU A 30 -24.32 -10.52 15.58
C GLU A 30 -24.67 -9.19 14.89
N THR A 31 -23.71 -8.26 14.82
CA THR A 31 -23.91 -6.92 14.26
C THR A 31 -22.86 -6.59 13.20
N GLY A 32 -23.20 -5.67 12.28
CA GLY A 32 -22.29 -5.20 11.24
C GLY A 32 -21.11 -4.34 11.73
N SER A 33 -21.15 -3.86 12.98
CA SER A 33 -20.14 -2.96 13.53
C SER A 33 -18.78 -3.65 13.70
N GLY A 34 -18.76 -4.90 14.18
CA GLY A 34 -17.52 -5.66 14.37
C GLY A 34 -16.75 -5.87 13.06
N LYS A 35 -17.46 -6.17 11.97
CA LYS A 35 -16.87 -6.28 10.63
C LYS A 35 -16.27 -4.95 10.18
N SER A 36 -16.99 -3.85 10.33
CA SER A 36 -16.50 -2.51 9.96
C SER A 36 -15.27 -2.10 10.78
N ILE A 37 -15.22 -2.44 12.07
CA ILE A 37 -14.05 -2.23 12.94
C ILE A 37 -12.84 -2.99 12.39
N LEU A 38 -13.00 -4.28 12.05
CA LEU A 38 -11.90 -5.07 11.47
C LEU A 38 -11.41 -4.49 10.13
N LEU A 39 -12.33 -4.05 9.26
CA LEU A 39 -11.96 -3.40 8.00
C LEU A 39 -11.20 -2.08 8.22
N GLY A 40 -11.64 -1.27 9.19
CA GLY A 40 -10.92 -0.05 9.58
C GLY A 40 -9.53 -0.34 10.12
N ALA A 41 -9.37 -1.41 10.91
CA ALA A 41 -8.06 -1.81 11.41
C ALA A 41 -7.11 -2.23 10.28
N LEU A 42 -7.61 -3.05 9.34
CA LEU A 42 -6.88 -3.43 8.14
C LEU A 42 -6.45 -2.22 7.29
N GLY A 43 -7.35 -1.25 7.11
CA GLY A 43 -7.05 0.02 6.43
C GLY A 43 -5.93 0.80 7.12
N LEU A 44 -5.99 0.95 8.45
CA LEU A 44 -4.96 1.64 9.22
C LEU A 44 -3.58 0.98 9.12
N ALA A 45 -3.53 -0.35 9.22
CA ALA A 45 -2.30 -1.11 9.10
C ALA A 45 -1.70 -1.10 7.68
N THR A 46 -2.51 -0.80 6.68
CA THR A 46 -2.09 -0.64 5.27
C THR A 46 -1.90 0.82 4.86
N GLY A 47 -1.98 1.76 5.80
CA GLY A 47 -1.57 3.15 5.59
C GLY A 47 -2.71 4.16 5.38
N GLU A 48 -3.95 3.80 5.68
CA GLU A 48 -5.03 4.78 5.81
C GLU A 48 -4.77 5.75 6.97
N ARG A 49 -5.43 6.91 6.89
CA ARG A 49 -5.34 7.94 7.93
C ARG A 49 -6.17 7.54 9.14
N ALA A 50 -5.61 7.78 10.32
CA ALA A 50 -6.34 7.68 11.57
C ALA A 50 -7.31 8.84 11.71
N GLU A 51 -8.58 8.52 11.99
CA GLU A 51 -9.56 9.48 12.48
C GLU A 51 -9.38 9.72 13.99
N SER A 52 -9.97 10.80 14.52
CA SER A 52 -9.97 11.04 15.96
C SER A 52 -10.86 10.03 16.68
N GLY A 53 -10.49 9.68 17.92
CA GLY A 53 -11.33 8.83 18.78
C GLY A 53 -11.27 7.33 18.47
N ILE A 54 -10.22 6.86 17.76
CA ILE A 54 -10.07 5.44 17.43
C ILE A 54 -9.45 4.58 18.55
N MET A 55 -8.84 5.20 19.56
CA MET A 55 -8.25 4.46 20.69
C MET A 55 -9.34 4.12 21.71
N ARG A 56 -9.36 2.88 22.19
CA ARG A 56 -10.34 2.42 23.19
C ARG A 56 -10.09 3.09 24.54
N ASP A 57 -8.86 3.00 25.03
CA ASP A 57 -8.30 3.75 26.15
C ASP A 57 -7.40 4.87 25.58
N PRO A 58 -7.81 6.14 25.69
CA PRO A 58 -7.02 7.28 25.21
C PRO A 58 -5.67 7.46 25.92
N ALA A 59 -5.47 6.85 27.09
CA ALA A 59 -4.22 6.94 27.84
C ALA A 59 -3.19 5.89 27.41
N SER A 60 -3.60 4.89 26.63
CA SER A 60 -2.76 3.77 26.19
C SER A 60 -2.48 3.84 24.69
N ARG A 61 -1.33 3.32 24.26
CA ARG A 61 -1.02 3.22 22.83
C ARG A 61 -1.95 2.23 22.13
N CYS A 62 -2.31 2.50 20.89
CA CYS A 62 -3.03 1.56 20.02
C CYS A 62 -2.06 0.96 19.00
N VAL A 63 -2.16 -0.35 18.77
CA VAL A 63 -1.29 -1.09 17.86
C VAL A 63 -2.12 -2.01 16.98
N ILE A 64 -1.87 -1.94 15.67
CA ILE A 64 -2.48 -2.84 14.69
C ILE A 64 -1.34 -3.42 13.85
N GLU A 65 -1.30 -4.74 13.74
CA GLU A 65 -0.25 -5.48 13.04
C GLU A 65 -0.83 -6.52 12.09
N LEU A 66 -0.23 -6.63 10.91
CA LEU A 66 -0.52 -7.63 9.91
C LEU A 66 0.72 -8.48 9.65
N GLU A 67 0.53 -9.80 9.69
CA GLU A 67 1.52 -10.76 9.22
C GLU A 67 1.10 -11.21 7.82
N VAL A 68 1.98 -11.01 6.83
CA VAL A 68 1.67 -11.28 5.42
C VAL A 68 2.75 -12.14 4.78
N GLN A 69 2.32 -13.26 4.20
CA GLN A 69 3.16 -14.03 3.29
C GLN A 69 3.25 -13.32 1.94
N LEU A 70 4.44 -12.86 1.56
CA LEU A 70 4.71 -12.22 0.27
C LEU A 70 5.48 -13.15 -0.67
N ASP A 71 5.17 -13.05 -1.95
CA ASP A 71 5.92 -13.70 -3.03
C ASP A 71 7.26 -12.97 -3.25
N PRO A 72 8.41 -13.64 -3.05
CA PRO A 72 9.72 -13.01 -3.19
C PRO A 72 9.98 -12.47 -4.60
N ASP A 73 9.54 -13.17 -5.65
CA ASP A 73 9.81 -12.79 -7.04
C ASP A 73 9.13 -11.46 -7.39
N ARG A 74 7.97 -11.21 -6.78
CA ARG A 74 7.22 -9.96 -6.95
C ARG A 74 7.74 -8.82 -6.08
N TRP A 75 8.21 -9.10 -4.87
CA TRP A 75 8.38 -8.06 -3.84
C TRP A 75 9.82 -7.74 -3.45
N GLN A 76 10.80 -8.65 -3.58
CA GLN A 76 12.18 -8.38 -3.15
C GLN A 76 12.77 -7.11 -3.76
N GLY A 77 12.57 -6.89 -5.07
CA GLY A 77 13.05 -5.68 -5.73
C GLY A 77 12.40 -4.39 -5.23
N TRP A 78 11.17 -4.45 -4.71
CA TRP A 78 10.54 -3.30 -4.05
C TRP A 78 11.22 -2.98 -2.72
N PHE A 79 11.50 -3.99 -1.89
CA PHE A 79 12.18 -3.81 -0.59
C PHE A 79 13.60 -3.26 -0.77
N GLN A 80 14.34 -3.78 -1.75
CA GLN A 80 15.67 -3.27 -2.09
C GLN A 80 15.65 -1.79 -2.47
N ARG A 81 14.73 -1.38 -3.37
CA ARG A 81 14.58 0.02 -3.78
C ARG A 81 14.06 0.93 -2.66
N ALA A 82 13.29 0.37 -1.73
CA ALA A 82 12.78 1.08 -0.57
C ALA A 82 13.79 1.15 0.59
N GLU A 83 14.96 0.51 0.45
CA GLU A 83 15.98 0.36 1.49
C GLU A 83 15.43 -0.28 2.78
N LEU A 84 14.56 -1.27 2.63
CA LEU A 84 13.92 -2.01 3.73
C LEU A 84 14.39 -3.47 3.78
N PRO A 85 14.53 -4.06 4.98
CA PRO A 85 14.88 -5.46 5.11
C PRO A 85 13.76 -6.35 4.57
N TRP A 86 14.13 -7.35 3.78
CA TRP A 86 13.22 -8.39 3.33
C TRP A 86 13.08 -9.47 4.41
N GLU A 87 11.85 -9.74 4.83
CA GLU A 87 11.52 -10.80 5.78
C GLU A 87 10.28 -11.55 5.31
N SER A 88 10.21 -12.84 5.66
CA SER A 88 9.10 -13.72 5.35
C SER A 88 8.73 -14.53 6.59
N PRO A 89 7.55 -14.31 7.20
CA PRO A 89 6.50 -13.40 6.76
C PRO A 89 6.89 -11.91 6.91
N CYS A 90 6.27 -11.05 6.11
CA CYS A 90 6.42 -9.61 6.22
C CYS A 90 5.43 -9.06 7.26
N ILE A 91 5.91 -8.17 8.12
CA ILE A 91 5.13 -7.56 9.20
C ILE A 91 4.87 -6.09 8.89
N LEU A 92 3.59 -5.71 8.81
CA LEU A 92 3.15 -4.33 8.69
C LEU A 92 2.54 -3.88 10.01
N ARG A 93 3.05 -2.81 10.62
CA ARG A 93 2.57 -2.33 11.92
C ARG A 93 2.24 -0.85 11.89
N ARG A 94 1.05 -0.51 12.39
CA ARG A 94 0.63 0.86 12.68
C ARG A 94 0.53 1.04 14.20
N GLN A 95 1.14 2.10 14.71
CA GLN A 95 1.11 2.45 16.13
C GLN A 95 0.63 3.89 16.30
N LEU A 96 -0.29 4.10 17.23
CA LEU A 96 -0.85 5.40 17.57
C LEU A 96 -0.59 5.66 19.05
N GLU A 97 -0.01 6.80 19.33
CA GLU A 97 0.34 7.21 20.69
C GLU A 97 -0.77 8.11 21.28
N PRO A 98 -0.96 8.11 22.61
CA PRO A 98 -1.89 9.02 23.31
C PRO A 98 -1.70 10.50 22.96
N ASN A 99 -0.47 10.90 22.66
CA ASN A 99 -0.12 12.27 22.27
C ASN A 99 -0.47 12.61 20.80
N GLY A 100 -1.19 11.73 20.10
CA GLY A 100 -1.60 11.91 18.70
C GLY A 100 -0.52 11.57 17.67
N ARG A 101 0.69 11.19 18.09
CA ARG A 101 1.73 10.75 17.14
C ARG A 101 1.34 9.40 16.55
N SER A 102 1.55 9.27 15.24
CA SER A 102 1.34 8.02 14.51
C SER A 102 2.65 7.54 13.90
N ARG A 103 2.96 6.26 14.10
CA ARG A 103 4.15 5.59 13.60
C ARG A 103 3.74 4.42 12.71
N ALA A 104 4.54 4.16 11.69
CA ALA A 104 4.38 3.04 10.78
C ALA A 104 5.69 2.25 10.76
N PHE A 105 5.59 0.94 10.67
CA PHE A 105 6.74 0.05 10.59
C PHE A 105 6.49 -1.02 9.53
N ILE A 106 7.58 -1.43 8.89
CA ILE A 106 7.66 -2.60 8.02
C ILE A 106 8.85 -3.42 8.54
N ASN A 107 8.63 -4.67 8.96
CA ASN A 107 9.69 -5.55 9.48
C ASN A 107 10.54 -4.86 10.57
N ASP A 108 9.85 -4.37 11.61
CA ASP A 108 10.39 -3.57 12.72
C ASP A 108 11.18 -2.29 12.35
N THR A 109 11.25 -1.94 11.07
CA THR A 109 11.91 -0.74 10.57
C THR A 109 10.90 0.40 10.48
N PRO A 110 11.14 1.57 11.13
CA PRO A 110 10.25 2.72 11.01
C PRO A 110 10.20 3.25 9.58
N VAL A 111 8.99 3.47 9.06
CA VAL A 111 8.78 3.96 7.69
C VAL A 111 7.86 5.17 7.63
N ARG A 112 7.91 5.90 6.52
CA ARG A 112 6.90 6.94 6.24
C ARG A 112 5.56 6.29 5.93
N LEU A 113 4.47 6.95 6.32
CA LEU A 113 3.10 6.48 6.03
C LEU A 113 2.88 6.22 4.54
N GLU A 114 3.47 7.03 3.66
CA GLU A 114 3.36 6.84 2.21
C GLU A 114 4.00 5.54 1.73
N GLN A 115 5.12 5.12 2.32
CA GLN A 115 5.77 3.84 1.99
C GLN A 115 4.89 2.66 2.43
N LEU A 116 4.34 2.74 3.66
CA LEU A 116 3.37 1.76 4.15
C LEU A 116 2.16 1.67 3.22
N ARG A 117 1.61 2.83 2.80
CA ARG A 117 0.47 2.90 1.88
C ARG A 117 0.75 2.29 0.52
N LYS A 118 1.93 2.55 -0.05
CA LYS A 118 2.35 1.99 -1.34
C LYS A 118 2.46 0.46 -1.28
N LEU A 119 3.03 -0.07 -0.20
CA LEU A 119 3.14 -1.51 0.01
C LEU A 119 1.77 -2.15 0.26
N GLY A 120 0.99 -1.58 1.19
CA GLY A 120 -0.33 -2.06 1.57
C GLY A 120 -1.29 -2.14 0.39
N ALA A 121 -1.30 -1.12 -0.48
CA ALA A 121 -2.16 -1.08 -1.67
C ALA A 121 -1.89 -2.22 -2.67
N GLY A 122 -0.68 -2.80 -2.70
CA GLY A 122 -0.40 -3.93 -3.59
C GLY A 122 -0.57 -5.31 -2.93
N ILE A 123 -0.75 -5.35 -1.61
CA ILE A 123 -0.89 -6.58 -0.81
C ILE A 123 -2.35 -6.85 -0.44
N LEU A 124 -3.09 -5.80 -0.06
CA LEU A 124 -4.43 -5.90 0.47
C LEU A 124 -5.36 -4.96 -0.29
N HIS A 125 -6.45 -5.52 -0.82
CA HIS A 125 -7.51 -4.76 -1.45
C HIS A 125 -8.76 -4.84 -0.58
N VAL A 126 -9.19 -3.71 -0.03
CA VAL A 126 -10.40 -3.62 0.80
C VAL A 126 -11.56 -3.13 -0.06
N HIS A 127 -12.57 -3.96 -0.23
CA HIS A 127 -13.82 -3.62 -0.90
C HIS A 127 -14.94 -3.44 0.13
N SER A 128 -15.36 -2.19 0.33
CA SER A 128 -16.45 -1.81 1.26
C SER A 128 -17.48 -0.93 0.54
N GLN A 129 -18.59 -0.61 1.22
CA GLN A 129 -19.67 0.22 0.67
C GLN A 129 -19.21 1.58 0.11
N HIS A 130 -18.07 2.10 0.57
CA HIS A 130 -17.51 3.39 0.13
C HIS A 130 -16.26 3.26 -0.77
N HIS A 131 -15.85 2.03 -1.13
CA HIS A 131 -14.57 1.75 -1.78
C HIS A 131 -14.69 1.15 -3.20
N THR A 132 -15.68 1.60 -3.97
CA THR A 132 -15.86 1.25 -5.40
C THR A 132 -15.02 2.16 -6.31
N LEU A 133 -13.74 2.34 -6.01
CA LEU A 133 -12.88 3.28 -6.75
C LEU A 133 -12.07 2.60 -7.87
N LEU A 134 -11.58 1.37 -7.65
CA LEU A 134 -10.70 0.71 -8.64
C LEU A 134 -11.40 0.37 -9.95
N LEU A 135 -12.66 -0.10 -9.90
CA LEU A 135 -13.41 -0.40 -11.12
C LEU A 135 -13.75 0.84 -11.95
N ASN A 136 -13.69 2.04 -11.37
CA ASN A 136 -13.90 3.30 -12.07
C ASN A 136 -12.57 3.96 -12.50
N ASP A 137 -11.43 3.42 -12.07
CA ASP A 137 -10.12 3.92 -12.47
C ASP A 137 -9.80 3.46 -13.90
N ARG A 138 -9.54 4.43 -14.78
CA ARG A 138 -9.28 4.14 -16.21
C ARG A 138 -8.04 3.29 -16.42
N ALA A 139 -6.99 3.50 -15.62
CA ALA A 139 -5.75 2.74 -15.77
C ALA A 139 -5.96 1.28 -15.34
N PHE A 140 -6.71 1.05 -14.27
CA PHE A 140 -7.13 -0.29 -13.84
C PHE A 140 -8.00 -0.98 -14.89
N GLN A 141 -8.99 -0.28 -15.44
CA GLN A 141 -9.84 -0.81 -16.52
C GLN A 141 -9.03 -1.21 -17.75
N LEU A 142 -8.11 -0.35 -18.22
CA LEU A 142 -7.23 -0.67 -19.34
C LEU A 142 -6.35 -1.89 -19.04
N GLY A 143 -5.72 -1.92 -17.86
CA GLY A 143 -4.88 -3.06 -17.46
C GLY A 143 -5.67 -4.38 -17.39
N LEU A 144 -6.95 -4.33 -17.01
CA LEU A 144 -7.84 -5.49 -17.01
C LEU A 144 -8.14 -5.98 -18.43
N VAL A 145 -8.43 -5.07 -19.36
CA VAL A 145 -8.63 -5.40 -20.78
C VAL A 145 -7.36 -5.95 -21.41
N ASP A 146 -6.22 -5.30 -21.17
CA ASP A 146 -4.92 -5.75 -21.67
C ASP A 146 -4.56 -7.14 -21.15
N GLY A 147 -4.82 -7.40 -19.86
CA GLY A 147 -4.61 -8.72 -19.27
C GLY A 147 -5.55 -9.78 -19.83
N PHE A 148 -6.83 -9.46 -19.98
CA PHE A 148 -7.82 -10.36 -20.58
C PHE A 148 -7.48 -10.73 -22.03
N CYS A 149 -6.99 -9.76 -22.81
CA CYS A 149 -6.58 -9.96 -24.20
C CYS A 149 -5.20 -10.64 -24.33
N GLY A 150 -4.44 -10.81 -23.23
CA GLY A 150 -3.10 -11.37 -23.27
C GLY A 150 -2.02 -10.42 -23.80
N GLN A 151 -2.26 -9.10 -23.70
CA GLN A 151 -1.46 -8.06 -24.34
C GLN A 151 -0.26 -7.59 -23.51
N HIS A 152 0.05 -8.26 -22.40
CA HIS A 152 1.13 -7.89 -21.47
C HIS A 152 2.46 -7.60 -22.17
N GLN A 153 2.91 -8.47 -23.07
CA GLN A 153 4.18 -8.30 -23.77
C GLN A 153 4.19 -7.07 -24.69
N ALA A 154 3.08 -6.80 -25.39
CA ALA A 154 2.96 -5.64 -26.26
C ALA A 154 2.93 -4.33 -25.46
N VAL A 155 2.24 -4.33 -24.32
CA VAL A 155 2.19 -3.18 -23.39
C VAL A 155 3.57 -2.91 -22.79
N GLU A 156 4.29 -3.95 -22.34
CA GLU A 156 5.66 -3.81 -21.83
C GLU A 156 6.62 -3.27 -22.88
N HIS A 157 6.54 -3.79 -24.11
CA HIS A 157 7.36 -3.32 -25.22
C HIS A 157 7.06 -1.85 -25.54
N TYR A 158 5.79 -1.48 -25.65
CA TYR A 158 5.36 -0.10 -25.87
C TYR A 158 5.86 0.83 -24.76
N ALA A 159 5.70 0.44 -23.49
CA ALA A 159 6.16 1.22 -22.36
C ALA A 159 7.70 1.40 -22.34
N GLY A 160 8.45 0.40 -22.80
CA GLY A 160 9.90 0.49 -23.02
C GLY A 160 10.25 1.55 -24.08
N THR A 161 9.66 1.41 -25.28
CA THR A 161 9.88 2.33 -26.40
C THR A 161 9.47 3.76 -26.07
N TYR A 162 8.33 3.94 -25.38
CA TYR A 162 7.85 5.24 -24.95
C TYR A 162 8.80 5.93 -23.97
N ARG A 163 9.34 5.20 -22.99
CA ARG A 163 10.34 5.72 -22.05
C ARG A 163 11.61 6.17 -22.76
N GLN A 164 12.10 5.39 -23.73
CA GLN A 164 13.26 5.76 -24.54
C GLN A 164 12.98 7.03 -25.36
N TRP A 165 11.86 7.08 -26.08
CA TRP A 165 11.47 8.24 -26.87
C TRP A 165 11.38 9.50 -26.00
N ARG A 166 10.75 9.41 -24.83
CA ARG A 166 10.63 10.56 -23.91
C ARG A 166 12.01 11.05 -23.47
N SER A 167 12.90 10.14 -23.07
CA SER A 167 14.26 10.49 -22.65
C SER A 167 15.07 11.18 -23.76
N VAL A 168 14.96 10.68 -25.00
CA VAL A 168 15.62 11.30 -26.16
C VAL A 168 15.04 12.68 -26.45
N ARG A 169 13.72 12.85 -26.33
CA ARG A 169 13.07 14.15 -26.54
C ARG A 169 13.48 15.18 -25.50
N GLU A 170 13.46 14.82 -24.21
CA GLU A 170 13.93 15.69 -23.13
C GLU A 170 15.38 16.14 -23.34
N ARG A 171 16.24 15.22 -23.80
CA ARG A 171 17.65 15.54 -24.12
C ARG A 171 17.78 16.46 -25.33
N LEU A 172 16.96 16.27 -26.36
CA LEU A 172 16.95 17.14 -27.54
C LEU A 172 16.49 18.56 -27.16
N ASP A 173 15.45 18.67 -26.34
CA ASP A 173 14.93 19.96 -25.90
C ASP A 173 15.96 20.72 -25.06
N ALA A 174 16.65 20.02 -24.15
CA ALA A 174 17.75 20.60 -23.36
C ALA A 174 18.90 21.13 -24.25
N LEU A 175 19.34 20.34 -25.25
CA LEU A 175 20.41 20.75 -26.17
C LEU A 175 20.01 21.95 -27.04
N ARG A 176 18.73 22.06 -27.43
CA ARG A 176 18.21 23.22 -28.17
C ARG A 176 18.17 24.47 -27.30
N GLU A 177 17.87 24.33 -26.02
CA GLU A 177 17.88 25.43 -25.08
C GLU A 177 19.31 25.92 -24.83
N GLU A 178 20.28 25.00 -24.69
CA GLU A 178 21.71 25.34 -24.64
C GLU A 178 22.19 26.06 -25.91
N GLU A 179 21.81 25.59 -27.11
CA GLU A 179 22.16 26.24 -28.38
C GLU A 179 21.57 27.66 -28.46
N ALA A 180 20.33 27.85 -28.03
CA ALA A 180 19.66 29.14 -28.04
C ALA A 180 20.33 30.14 -27.10
N ASN A 181 20.70 29.70 -25.89
CA ASN A 181 21.40 30.54 -24.91
C ASN A 181 22.80 30.92 -25.41
N ALA A 182 23.56 29.98 -25.96
CA ALA A 182 24.89 30.25 -26.51
C ALA A 182 24.88 31.25 -27.70
N ARG A 183 23.78 31.30 -28.47
CA ARG A 183 23.60 32.29 -29.55
C ARG A 183 23.19 33.68 -29.07
N GLN A 184 22.64 33.82 -27.86
CA GLN A 184 22.29 35.12 -27.29
C GLN A 184 23.49 35.79 -26.58
N GLU A 185 24.47 34.99 -26.14
CA GLU A 185 25.69 35.46 -25.47
C GLU A 185 26.83 35.83 -26.45
N ALA A 186 26.69 35.52 -27.74
CA ALA A 186 27.65 35.81 -28.81
C ALA A 186 27.24 37.04 -29.64
#